data_AF-A0A7W1QNF5-F1
#
_entry.id   AF-A0A7W1QNF5-F1
#
_cell.length_a   1.000
_cell.length_b   1.000
_cell.length_c   1.000
_cell.angle_alpha   90.00
_cell.angle_beta   90.00
_cell.angle_gamma   90.00
#
_symmetry.space_group_name_H-M   'P 1'
#
loop_
_entity.id
_entity.type
_entity.pdbx_description
1 polymer ?
#
loop_
_entity_poly.entity_id
_entity_poly.type
_entity_poly.pdbx_seq_one_letter_code
_entity_poly.pdbx_strand_id
1 'polypeptide(L)'
;TSHLAEMGEEKLPTFFVRNASRLLSTREILHYDLHERQEVIAEGWLPEGRLVVGITAGASCPNNLIEETLIRLFELRGIGREQLEAAA
;
A
#
# COMPACT_ATOMS: atom_id res chain seq x y z
N THR A 1 -3.70 -7.61 -10.47
CA THR A 1 -4.97 -8.34 -10.65
C THR A 1 -6.08 -7.53 -10.00
N SER A 2 -7.02 -6.97 -10.76
CA SER A 2 -8.10 -6.13 -10.21
C SER A 2 -9.01 -6.89 -9.24
N HIS A 3 -9.26 -8.17 -9.51
CA HIS A 3 -10.18 -8.99 -8.72
C HIS A 3 -9.82 -9.08 -7.22
N LEU A 4 -8.53 -9.10 -6.88
CA LEU A 4 -8.12 -9.09 -5.46
C LEU A 4 -8.46 -7.77 -4.77
N ALA A 5 -8.36 -6.65 -5.48
CA ALA A 5 -8.72 -5.35 -4.95
C ALA A 5 -10.24 -5.24 -4.78
N GLU A 6 -11.03 -5.70 -5.76
CA GLU A 6 -12.50 -5.75 -5.68
C GLU A 6 -12.97 -6.53 -4.43
N MET A 7 -12.41 -7.72 -4.20
CA MET A 7 -12.73 -8.51 -3.00
C MET A 7 -12.33 -7.83 -1.69
N GLY A 8 -11.23 -7.07 -1.71
CA GLY A 8 -10.75 -6.32 -0.55
C GLY A 8 -11.66 -5.15 -0.21
N GLU A 9 -12.08 -4.38 -1.21
CA GLU A 9 -12.96 -3.21 -1.08
C GLU A 9 -14.31 -3.56 -0.42
N GLU A 10 -14.82 -4.79 -0.61
CA GLU A 10 -16.03 -5.27 0.06
C GLU A 10 -15.90 -5.44 1.59
N LYS A 11 -14.66 -5.51 2.12
CA LYS A 11 -14.39 -5.85 3.53
C LYS A 11 -13.65 -4.75 4.26
N LEU A 12 -12.70 -4.08 3.61
CA LEU A 12 -11.74 -3.17 4.21
C LEU A 12 -11.37 -2.05 3.23
N PRO A 13 -10.93 -0.87 3.73
CA PRO A 13 -10.29 0.14 2.89
C PRO A 13 -9.13 -0.48 2.12
N THR A 14 -9.22 -0.43 0.79
CA THR A 14 -8.30 -1.12 -0.12
C THR A 14 -7.80 -0.14 -1.17
N PHE A 15 -6.48 -0.13 -1.39
CA PHE A 15 -5.84 0.80 -2.31
C PHE A 15 -5.09 0.02 -3.38
N PHE A 16 -5.61 0.03 -4.60
CA PHE A 16 -4.97 -0.66 -5.71
C PHE A 16 -3.83 0.20 -6.30
N VAL A 17 -2.60 -0.07 -5.87
CA VAL A 17 -1.41 0.67 -6.28
C VAL A 17 -0.55 -0.10 -7.28
N ARG A 18 0.13 0.64 -8.16
CA ARG A 18 1.05 0.05 -9.13
C ARG A 18 2.38 -0.37 -8.49
N ASN A 19 2.88 0.44 -7.56
CA ASN A 19 4.17 0.27 -6.88
C ASN A 19 4.26 1.20 -5.65
N ALA A 20 5.36 1.10 -4.92
CA ALA A 20 5.57 1.83 -3.68
C ALA A 20 5.59 3.36 -3.84
N SER A 21 5.97 3.90 -5.00
CA SER A 21 6.04 5.36 -5.20
C SER A 21 4.69 6.07 -5.14
N ARG A 22 3.60 5.30 -5.13
CA ARG A 22 2.23 5.79 -4.99
C ARG A 22 1.80 6.07 -3.56
N LEU A 23 2.54 5.58 -2.57
CA LEU A 23 2.39 5.93 -1.17
C LEU A 23 3.09 7.28 -0.94
N LEU A 24 2.36 8.36 -1.21
CA LEU A 24 2.92 9.72 -1.30
C LEU A 24 3.34 10.24 0.08
N SER A 25 2.44 10.14 1.07
CA SER A 25 2.66 10.59 2.44
C SER A 25 1.82 9.79 3.42
N THR A 26 1.88 10.08 4.73
CA THR A 26 0.93 9.52 5.72
C THR A 26 -0.50 10.01 5.50
N ARG A 27 -0.69 11.09 4.73
CA ARG A 27 -1.99 11.69 4.46
C ARG A 27 -2.55 11.24 3.13
N GLU A 28 -1.71 11.06 2.11
CA GLU A 28 -2.16 10.88 0.73
C GLU A 28 -1.59 9.61 0.12
N ILE A 29 -2.44 8.88 -0.61
CA ILE A 29 -2.07 7.75 -1.46
C ILE A 29 -2.71 7.95 -2.83
N LEU A 30 -1.93 7.72 -3.89
CA LEU A 30 -2.44 7.69 -5.26
C LEU A 30 -2.78 6.25 -5.61
N HIS A 31 -4.04 5.93 -5.82
CA HIS A 31 -4.42 4.56 -6.21
C HIS A 31 -5.30 4.57 -7.44
N TYR A 32 -5.35 3.44 -8.13
CA TYR A 32 -6.26 3.26 -9.24
C TYR A 32 -7.63 2.86 -8.68
N ASP A 33 -8.63 3.70 -8.91
CA ASP A 33 -10.03 3.40 -8.56
C ASP A 33 -10.63 2.54 -9.66
N LEU A 34 -11.13 1.35 -9.31
CA LEU A 34 -11.69 0.40 -10.27
C LEU A 34 -13.07 0.82 -10.78
N HIS A 35 -13.82 1.61 -10.01
CA HIS A 35 -15.13 2.13 -10.38
C HIS A 35 -15.00 3.32 -11.33
N GLU A 36 -14.14 4.27 -11.01
CA GLU A 36 -13.87 5.46 -11.85
C GLU A 36 -12.91 5.17 -13.01
N ARG A 37 -12.16 4.06 -12.93
CA ARG A 37 -11.18 3.62 -13.94
C ARG A 37 -10.05 4.62 -14.18
N GLN A 38 -9.67 5.36 -13.15
CA GLN A 38 -8.60 6.36 -13.19
C GLN A 38 -7.77 6.36 -11.90
N GLU A 39 -6.60 7.01 -11.93
CA GLU A 39 -5.81 7.22 -10.72
C GLU A 39 -6.40 8.40 -9.92
N VAL A 40 -6.72 8.17 -8.65
CA VAL A 40 -7.29 9.15 -7.73
C VAL A 40 -6.45 9.26 -6.46
N ILE A 41 -6.48 10.42 -5.82
CA ILE A 41 -5.83 10.62 -4.52
C ILE A 41 -6.85 10.32 -3.43
N ALA A 42 -6.49 9.39 -2.53
CA ALA A 42 -7.22 9.16 -1.30
C ALA A 42 -6.48 9.79 -0.11
N GLU A 43 -7.23 10.51 0.72
CA GLU A 43 -6.73 11.11 1.95
C GLU A 43 -7.00 10.23 3.18
N GLY A 44 -6.21 10.39 4.24
CA GLY A 44 -6.42 9.71 5.52
C GLY A 44 -6.17 8.19 5.49
N TRP A 45 -5.47 7.69 4.46
CA TRP A 45 -5.27 6.26 4.23
C TRP A 45 -4.36 5.58 5.27
N LEU A 46 -3.47 6.33 5.93
CA LEU A 46 -2.52 5.80 6.92
C LEU A 46 -2.67 6.51 8.29
N PRO A 47 -3.70 6.15 9.08
CA PRO A 47 -3.99 6.81 10.36
C PRO A 47 -2.90 6.59 11.42
N GLU A 48 -2.74 7.50 12.39
CA GLU A 48 -1.76 7.33 13.47
C GLU A 48 -2.09 6.18 14.44
N GLY A 49 -1.07 5.69 15.16
CA GLY A 49 -1.22 4.64 16.17
C GLY A 49 -1.06 3.21 15.62
N ARG A 50 -1.55 2.24 16.40
CA ARG A 50 -1.44 0.81 16.06
C ARG A 50 -2.40 0.46 14.93
N LEU A 51 -1.87 -0.06 13.84
CA LEU A 51 -2.61 -0.46 12.65
C LEU A 51 -2.17 -1.85 12.21
N VAL A 52 -3.09 -2.60 11.59
CA VAL A 52 -2.77 -3.83 10.85
C VAL A 52 -2.97 -3.54 9.38
N VAL A 53 -1.92 -3.73 8.57
CA VAL A 53 -1.95 -3.51 7.12
C VAL A 53 -1.77 -4.84 6.42
N GLY A 54 -2.70 -5.19 5.53
CA GLY A 54 -2.56 -6.32 4.63
C GLY A 54 -1.95 -5.86 3.31
N ILE A 55 -0.90 -6.53 2.84
CA ILE A 55 -0.32 -6.30 1.51
C ILE A 55 -0.47 -7.59 0.73
N THR A 56 -1.03 -7.48 -0.47
CA THR A 56 -1.20 -8.60 -1.39
C THR A 56 -0.86 -8.16 -2.80
N ALA A 57 -0.47 -9.11 -3.64
CA ALA A 57 -0.17 -8.86 -5.04
C ALA A 57 -0.76 -9.98 -5.91
N GLY A 58 -0.94 -9.69 -7.20
CA GLY A 58 -1.36 -10.71 -8.16
C GLY A 58 -0.26 -11.77 -8.35
N ALA A 59 -0.64 -12.97 -8.78
CA ALA A 59 0.28 -14.09 -8.98
C ALA A 59 1.45 -13.79 -9.96
N SER A 60 1.31 -12.80 -10.83
CA SER A 60 2.32 -12.37 -11.81
C SER A 60 3.15 -11.16 -11.37
N CYS A 61 2.96 -10.65 -10.15
CA CYS A 61 3.72 -9.51 -9.64
C CYS A 61 5.09 -9.99 -9.13
N PRO A 62 6.20 -9.34 -9.54
CA PRO A 62 7.52 -9.70 -9.03
C PRO A 62 7.62 -9.39 -7.53
N ASN A 63 8.27 -10.29 -6.78
CA ASN A 63 8.31 -10.24 -5.31
C ASN A 63 8.86 -8.92 -4.74
N ASN A 64 9.75 -8.24 -5.48
CA ASN A 64 10.34 -6.97 -5.04
C ASN A 64 9.29 -5.87 -4.84
N LEU A 65 8.16 -5.89 -5.55
CA LEU A 65 7.12 -4.86 -5.39
C LEU A 65 6.45 -4.92 -4.02
N ILE A 66 6.30 -6.11 -3.44
CA ILE A 66 5.75 -6.27 -2.10
C ILE A 66 6.74 -5.72 -1.07
N GLU A 67 8.02 -6.10 -1.20
CA GLU A 67 9.10 -5.64 -0.32
C GLU A 67 9.25 -4.11 -0.36
N GLU A 68 9.33 -3.52 -1.57
CA GLU A 68 9.42 -2.07 -1.75
C GLU A 68 8.23 -1.34 -1.12
N THR A 69 7.01 -1.91 -1.25
CA THR A 69 5.80 -1.33 -0.63
C THR A 69 5.86 -1.39 0.89
N LEU A 70 6.36 -2.50 1.45
CA LEU A 70 6.53 -2.68 2.88
C LEU A 70 7.57 -1.70 3.44
N ILE A 71 8.75 -1.59 2.81
CA ILE A 71 9.79 -0.63 3.20
C ILE A 71 9.23 0.79 3.17
N ARG A 72 8.55 1.17 2.09
CA ARG A 72 7.95 2.51 1.96
C ARG A 72 6.92 2.80 3.04
N LEU A 73 6.08 1.83 3.41
CA LEU A 73 5.11 1.98 4.50
C LEU A 73 5.81 2.31 5.83
N PHE A 74 6.91 1.62 6.13
CA PHE A 74 7.71 1.86 7.33
C PHE A 74 8.46 3.19 7.28
N GLU A 75 9.01 3.57 6.13
CA GLU A 75 9.63 4.88 5.94
C GLU A 75 8.65 6.02 6.22
N LEU A 76 7.39 5.89 5.78
CA LEU A 76 6.32 6.86 6.11
C LEU A 76 6.01 6.94 7.60
N ARG A 77 6.37 5.90 8.38
CA ARG A 77 6.31 5.90 9.85
C ARG A 77 7.63 6.32 10.51
N GLY A 78 8.62 6.76 9.74
CA GLY A 78 9.93 7.14 10.25
C GLY A 78 10.82 5.96 10.65
N ILE A 79 10.51 4.75 10.16
CA ILE A 79 11.30 3.54 10.39
C ILE A 79 12.11 3.28 9.11
N GLY A 80 13.42 3.43 9.20
CA GLY A 80 14.33 3.22 8.07
C GLY A 80 14.59 1.75 7.77
N ARG A 81 15.06 1.47 6.55
CA ARG A 81 15.41 0.12 6.09
C ARG A 81 16.40 -0.60 7.02
N GLU A 82 17.44 0.07 7.49
CA GLU A 82 18.43 -0.52 8.40
C GLU A 82 17.80 -1.02 9.70
N GLN A 83 16.78 -0.30 10.21
CA GLN A 83 16.06 -0.70 11.42
C GLN A 83 15.16 -1.92 11.17
N LEU A 84 14.63 -2.08 9.95
CA LEU A 84 13.85 -3.26 9.56
C LEU A 84 14.73 -4.50 9.42
N GLU A 85 15.88 -4.35 8.77
CA GLU A 85 16.83 -5.45 8.57
C GLU A 85 17.41 -5.95 9.89
N ALA A 86 17.65 -5.06 10.85
CA ALA A 86 18.10 -5.44 12.19
C ALA A 86 17.04 -6.19 13.02
N ALA A 87 15.76 -6.14 12.62
CA ALA A 87 14.65 -6.76 13.33
C ALA A 87 14.17 -8.09 12.70
N ALA A 88 14.69 -8.45 11.53
CA ALA A 88 14.37 -9.68 10.78
C ALA A 88 15.28 -10.85 11.17
#